data_AF-A0A8X6LMC0-F1
#
_entry.id   AF-A0A8X6LMC0-F1
#
_cell.length_a   1.000
_cell.length_b   1.000
_cell.length_c   1.000
_cell.angle_alpha   90.00
_cell.angle_beta   90.00
_cell.angle_gamma   90.00
#
_symmetry.space_group_name_H-M   'P 1'
#
loop_
_entity.id
_entity.type
_entity.pdbx_description
1 polymer ?
#
loop_
_entity_poly.entity_id
_entity_poly.type
_entity_poly.pdbx_seq_one_letter_code
_entity_poly.pdbx_strand_id
1 'polypeptide(L)'
;MVLAVIGVEFPIEGKGDVKIWFNGHECLHRNVLFSSKLRENSMSGPMLHQNGLKFIGENGQIKFYAGNKIIFKANLEQGLYYAYPDIEPKYASSVEKTFKIERKPNDLMTWHERFGHANVDYILKTNRLDVVRGLPKLKRQLNFECEPCRLNKYKRVSFQSIECTRSKAPLNLLHCDVWGPANVIGKREEKYYLSVLDDYSHRMFIFPICHKSDTYDSLTKFIIRAERQLGLKVKAIRSDIGGEFIASILTSFCRKRYKTREN
;
A
#
# COMPACT_ATOMS: atom_id res chain seq x y z
N MET A 1 6.20 -17.85 -23.24
CA MET A 1 7.62 -18.21 -23.01
C MET A 1 8.14 -17.31 -21.91
N VAL A 2 8.82 -17.85 -20.90
CA VAL A 2 9.37 -17.08 -19.77
C VAL A 2 10.89 -17.23 -19.74
N LEU A 3 11.59 -16.17 -19.37
CA LEU A 3 13.04 -16.20 -19.12
C LEU A 3 13.26 -16.20 -17.61
N ALA A 4 13.95 -17.23 -17.10
CA ALA A 4 14.38 -17.26 -15.71
C ALA A 4 15.74 -16.54 -15.57
N VAL A 5 15.77 -15.45 -14.81
CA VAL A 5 17.01 -14.72 -14.47
C VAL A 5 17.09 -14.67 -12.95
N ILE A 6 18.11 -15.31 -12.37
CA ILE A 6 18.35 -15.35 -10.91
C ILE A 6 17.10 -15.85 -10.15
N GLY A 7 16.45 -16.91 -10.66
CA GLY A 7 15.27 -17.53 -10.03
C GLY A 7 13.96 -16.76 -10.16
N VAL A 8 13.93 -15.66 -10.92
CA VAL A 8 12.71 -14.89 -11.21
C VAL A 8 12.31 -15.09 -12.67
N GLU A 9 11.03 -15.38 -12.91
CA GLU A 9 10.49 -15.56 -14.25
C GLU A 9 9.97 -14.23 -14.84
N PHE A 10 10.47 -13.90 -16.02
CA PHE A 10 10.05 -12.73 -16.78
C PHE A 10 9.24 -13.16 -18.01
N PRO A 11 8.05 -12.58 -18.26
CA PRO A 11 7.29 -12.86 -19.46
C PRO A 11 8.01 -12.28 -20.68
N ILE A 12 8.17 -13.09 -21.72
CA ILE A 12 8.77 -12.66 -22.98
C ILE A 12 7.67 -12.10 -23.87
N GLU A 13 7.80 -10.84 -24.23
CA GLU A 13 6.84 -10.05 -25.01
C GLU A 13 7.20 -10.01 -26.49
N GLY A 14 8.47 -10.26 -26.82
CA GLY A 14 8.93 -10.23 -28.21
C GLY A 14 10.27 -10.93 -28.42
N LYS A 15 10.62 -11.12 -29.68
CA LYS A 15 11.90 -11.65 -30.12
C LYS A 15 12.36 -10.88 -31.35
N GLY A 16 13.62 -10.48 -31.40
CA GLY A 16 14.17 -9.72 -32.52
C GLY A 16 15.68 -9.65 -32.52
N ASP A 17 16.23 -8.88 -33.45
CA ASP A 17 17.67 -8.68 -33.57
C ASP A 17 18.05 -7.29 -33.04
N VAL A 18 19.12 -7.23 -32.25
CA VAL A 18 19.59 -5.99 -31.62
C VAL A 18 21.02 -5.73 -32.04
N LYS A 19 21.29 -4.49 -32.46
CA LYS A 19 22.63 -3.99 -32.75
C LYS A 19 23.14 -3.19 -31.57
N ILE A 20 24.34 -3.53 -31.10
CA ILE A 20 25.00 -2.84 -29.99
C ILE A 20 26.40 -2.44 -30.46
N TRP A 21 26.78 -1.20 -30.19
CA TRP A 21 28.10 -0.69 -30.58
C TRP A 21 29.04 -0.68 -29.39
N PHE A 22 30.29 -1.08 -29.60
CA PHE A 22 31.35 -0.97 -28.61
C PHE A 22 32.66 -0.55 -29.26
N ASN A 23 33.28 0.52 -28.77
CA ASN A 23 34.49 1.10 -29.34
C ASN A 23 34.45 1.25 -30.87
N GLY A 24 33.31 1.67 -31.43
CA GLY A 24 33.08 1.83 -32.87
C GLY A 24 32.86 0.53 -33.64
N HIS A 25 32.71 -0.61 -32.96
CA HIS A 25 32.40 -1.91 -33.57
C HIS A 25 30.93 -2.27 -33.38
N GLU A 26 30.25 -2.60 -34.48
CA GLU A 26 28.88 -3.13 -34.46
C GLU A 26 28.88 -4.62 -34.02
N CYS A 27 28.12 -4.93 -32.98
CA CYS A 27 27.79 -6.29 -32.55
C CYS A 27 26.32 -6.57 -32.82
N LEU A 28 26.04 -7.45 -33.78
CA LEU A 28 24.69 -7.91 -34.08
C LEU A 28 24.33 -9.12 -33.22
N HIS A 29 23.36 -8.95 -32.32
CA HIS A 29 22.78 -10.01 -31.52
C HIS A 29 21.49 -10.48 -32.18
N ARG A 30 21.48 -11.70 -32.69
CA ARG A 30 20.28 -12.30 -33.31
C ARG A 30 19.42 -12.99 -32.26
N ASN A 31 18.12 -13.07 -32.51
CA ASN A 31 17.18 -13.85 -31.70
C ASN A 31 17.09 -13.42 -30.21
N VAL A 32 17.31 -12.14 -29.92
CA VAL A 32 17.23 -11.55 -28.58
C VAL A 32 15.79 -11.54 -28.09
N LEU A 33 15.59 -11.89 -26.83
CA LEU A 33 14.29 -11.94 -26.16
C LEU A 33 14.01 -10.60 -25.49
N PHE A 34 12.79 -10.07 -25.66
CA PHE A 34 12.36 -8.81 -25.07
C PHE A 34 11.35 -9.04 -23.95
N SER A 35 11.53 -8.35 -22.82
CA SER A 35 10.58 -8.26 -21.72
C SER A 35 10.60 -6.85 -21.15
N SER A 36 9.43 -6.20 -21.04
CA SER A 36 9.32 -4.84 -20.48
C SER A 36 9.60 -4.79 -18.97
N LYS A 37 9.63 -5.96 -18.31
CA LYS A 37 9.81 -6.10 -16.86
C LYS A 37 11.29 -6.22 -16.44
N LEU A 38 12.21 -6.43 -17.38
CA LEU A 38 13.65 -6.44 -17.10
C LEU A 38 14.17 -5.01 -17.04
N ARG A 39 14.86 -4.66 -15.96
CA ARG A 39 15.46 -3.32 -15.78
C ARG A 39 16.81 -3.18 -16.49
N GLU A 40 17.47 -4.31 -16.74
CA GLU A 40 18.81 -4.37 -17.32
C GLU A 40 18.86 -5.44 -18.41
N ASN A 41 19.69 -5.19 -19.41
CA ASN A 41 19.91 -6.13 -20.50
C ASN A 41 20.90 -7.20 -20.04
N SER A 42 20.48 -8.47 -20.08
CA SER A 42 21.37 -9.59 -19.83
C SER A 42 21.96 -10.11 -21.14
N MET A 43 23.25 -10.45 -21.11
CA MET A 43 23.96 -10.99 -22.27
C MET A 43 24.40 -12.43 -21.99
N SER A 44 24.04 -13.34 -22.88
CA SER A 44 24.39 -14.76 -22.75
C SER A 44 25.82 -15.01 -23.21
N GLY A 45 26.72 -15.37 -22.28
CA GLY A 45 28.09 -15.78 -22.58
C GLY A 45 28.18 -16.92 -23.62
N PRO A 46 27.41 -18.02 -23.48
CA PRO A 46 27.37 -19.09 -24.47
C PRO A 46 26.96 -18.61 -25.87
N MET A 47 26.01 -17.67 -25.96
CA MET A 47 25.56 -17.11 -27.24
C MET A 47 26.67 -16.26 -27.89
N LEU A 48 27.42 -15.49 -27.10
CA LEU A 48 28.59 -14.76 -27.60
C LEU A 48 29.66 -15.71 -28.14
N HIS A 49 29.93 -16.80 -27.42
CA HIS A 49 30.89 -17.81 -27.83
C HIS A 49 30.51 -18.48 -29.15
N GLN A 50 29.24 -18.88 -29.29
CA GLN A 50 28.72 -19.47 -30.53
C GLN A 50 28.77 -18.51 -31.72
N ASN A 51 28.65 -17.20 -31.47
CA ASN A 51 28.82 -16.16 -32.48
C ASN A 51 30.29 -15.78 -32.75
N GLY A 52 31.26 -16.56 -32.25
CA GLY A 52 32.67 -16.43 -32.59
C GLY A 52 33.46 -15.45 -31.72
N LEU A 53 32.89 -14.96 -30.61
CA LEU A 53 33.62 -14.14 -29.64
C LEU A 53 34.33 -15.03 -28.61
N LYS A 54 35.64 -14.80 -28.44
CA LYS A 54 36.42 -15.36 -27.34
C LYS A 54 36.39 -14.37 -26.18
N PHE A 55 36.18 -14.83 -24.94
CA PHE A 55 36.26 -13.96 -23.78
C PHE A 55 37.20 -14.53 -22.72
N ILE A 56 37.97 -13.65 -22.08
CA ILE A 56 38.95 -14.00 -21.05
C ILE A 56 38.70 -13.09 -19.85
N GLY A 57 38.51 -13.68 -18.67
CA GLY A 57 38.32 -12.98 -17.41
C GLY A 57 39.60 -12.96 -16.58
N GLU A 58 40.14 -11.78 -16.31
CA GLU A 58 41.33 -11.57 -15.48
C GLU A 58 41.23 -10.24 -14.72
N ASN A 59 41.78 -10.18 -13.50
CA ASN A 59 41.86 -8.95 -12.68
C ASN A 59 40.53 -8.18 -12.54
N GLY A 60 39.41 -8.89 -12.35
CA GLY A 60 38.08 -8.27 -12.19
C GLY A 60 37.47 -7.69 -13.47
N GLN A 61 37.99 -8.07 -14.65
CA GLN A 61 37.47 -7.64 -15.94
C GLN A 61 37.37 -8.83 -16.91
N ILE A 62 36.31 -8.85 -17.73
CA ILE A 62 36.20 -9.75 -18.88
C ILE A 62 36.48 -8.96 -20.15
N LYS A 63 37.42 -9.43 -20.96
CA LYS A 63 37.74 -8.86 -22.28
C LYS A 63 37.14 -9.77 -23.36
N PHE A 64 36.39 -9.20 -24.28
CA PHE A 64 35.77 -9.91 -25.41
C PHE A 64 36.56 -9.63 -26.70
N TYR A 65 36.91 -10.69 -27.41
CA TYR A 65 37.78 -10.69 -28.58
C TYR A 65 37.06 -11.26 -29.80
N ALA A 66 37.19 -10.57 -30.92
CA ALA A 66 36.95 -11.13 -32.25
C ALA A 66 38.33 -11.37 -32.90
N GLY A 67 38.73 -12.64 -33.02
CA GLY A 67 40.11 -12.99 -33.35
C GLY A 67 41.09 -12.46 -32.29
N ASN A 68 42.06 -11.64 -32.72
CA ASN A 68 43.05 -11.02 -31.82
C ASN A 68 42.70 -9.59 -31.37
N LYS A 69 41.54 -9.06 -31.80
CA LYS A 69 41.13 -7.67 -31.48
C LYS A 69 40.13 -7.67 -30.33
N ILE A 70 40.36 -6.81 -29.33
CA ILE A 70 39.40 -6.54 -28.27
C ILE A 70 38.25 -5.72 -28.85
N ILE A 71 37.02 -6.23 -28.72
CA ILE A 71 35.80 -5.53 -29.12
C ILE A 71 35.29 -4.69 -27.95
N PHE A 72 35.12 -5.31 -26.78
CA PHE A 72 34.66 -4.62 -25.58
C PHE A 72 35.16 -5.27 -24.30
N LYS A 73 34.96 -4.58 -23.19
CA LYS A 73 35.36 -5.00 -21.84
C LYS A 73 34.15 -4.90 -20.92
N ALA A 74 34.03 -5.85 -20.00
CA ALA A 74 33.05 -5.82 -18.93
C ALA A 74 33.76 -5.80 -17.58
N ASN A 75 33.39 -4.88 -16.68
CA ASN A 75 34.02 -4.72 -15.37
C ASN A 75 33.17 -5.37 -14.28
N LEU A 76 33.81 -5.99 -13.29
CA LEU A 76 33.13 -6.56 -12.13
C LEU A 76 32.64 -5.44 -11.21
N GLU A 77 31.33 -5.30 -11.08
CA GLU A 77 30.67 -4.37 -10.17
C GLU A 77 29.59 -5.14 -9.40
N GLN A 78 29.64 -5.10 -8.07
CA GLN A 78 28.62 -5.71 -7.19
C GLN A 78 28.31 -7.19 -7.51
N GLY A 79 29.31 -7.97 -7.93
CA GLY A 79 29.16 -9.40 -8.23
C GLY A 79 28.70 -9.74 -9.66
N LEU A 80 28.49 -8.74 -10.52
CA LEU A 80 28.15 -8.93 -11.94
C LEU A 80 29.15 -8.20 -12.84
N TYR A 81 29.29 -8.66 -14.08
CA TYR A 81 30.15 -8.00 -15.08
C TYR A 81 29.33 -7.08 -15.97
N TYR A 82 29.59 -5.78 -15.92
CA TYR A 82 28.89 -4.77 -16.71
C TYR A 82 29.72 -4.30 -17.91
N ALA A 83 29.11 -4.31 -19.09
CA ALA A 83 29.65 -3.71 -20.30
C ALA A 83 28.80 -2.50 -20.69
N TYR A 84 29.45 -1.38 -21.01
CA TYR A 84 28.80 -0.14 -21.39
C TYR A 84 28.99 0.08 -22.89
N PRO A 85 27.91 0.01 -23.70
CA PRO A 85 28.01 0.24 -25.13
C PRO A 85 28.24 1.72 -25.44
N ASP A 86 28.80 1.98 -26.62
CA ASP A 86 28.90 3.33 -27.15
C ASP A 86 27.49 3.87 -27.42
N ILE A 87 27.25 5.11 -27.01
CA ILE A 87 26.06 5.84 -27.42
C ILE A 87 26.31 6.23 -28.88
N GLU A 88 25.60 5.58 -29.81
CA GLU A 88 25.72 5.86 -31.24
C GLU A 88 25.49 7.37 -31.50
N PRO A 89 26.48 8.12 -32.02
CA PRO A 89 26.24 9.49 -32.44
C PRO A 89 25.64 9.43 -33.85
N LYS A 90 24.33 9.70 -33.93
CA LYS A 90 23.52 10.02 -35.15
C LYS A 90 22.64 8.91 -35.72
N TYR A 91 21.41 8.85 -35.22
CA TYR A 91 20.22 8.81 -36.07
C TYR A 91 19.45 10.12 -35.90
N ALA A 92 20.01 11.19 -36.48
CA ALA A 92 19.36 12.48 -36.65
C ALA A 92 19.16 12.76 -38.15
N SER A 93 18.47 11.85 -38.86
CA SER A 93 17.76 12.14 -40.12
C SER A 93 17.22 10.85 -40.73
N SER A 94 15.91 10.85 -41.03
CA SER A 94 15.23 10.01 -42.03
C SER A 94 15.28 8.48 -41.89
N VAL A 95 14.56 7.93 -40.90
CA VAL A 95 13.76 6.70 -41.10
C VAL A 95 12.47 6.83 -40.28
N GLU A 96 11.47 7.47 -40.87
CA GLU A 96 10.07 7.25 -40.49
C GLU A 96 9.67 5.85 -40.99
N LYS A 97 10.00 4.80 -40.23
CA LYS A 97 9.29 3.52 -40.30
C LYS A 97 9.01 3.04 -38.87
N THR A 98 7.96 3.66 -38.32
CA THR A 98 6.93 3.03 -37.46
C THR A 98 7.35 1.79 -36.67
N PHE A 99 8.02 2.00 -35.54
CA PHE A 99 7.40 1.58 -34.28
C PHE A 99 6.64 2.80 -33.77
N LYS A 100 5.30 2.76 -33.85
CA LYS A 100 4.48 3.59 -32.97
C LYS A 100 4.72 3.05 -31.56
N ILE A 101 5.82 3.45 -30.92
CA ILE A 101 5.75 3.68 -29.49
C ILE A 101 4.70 4.77 -29.39
N GLU A 102 3.52 4.45 -28.89
CA GLU A 102 2.62 5.50 -28.42
C GLU A 102 3.46 6.32 -27.45
N ARG A 103 3.94 7.49 -27.91
CA ARG A 103 4.50 8.49 -27.01
C ARG A 103 3.35 8.76 -26.08
N LYS A 104 3.43 8.23 -24.84
CA LYS A 104 2.44 8.53 -23.81
C LYS A 104 2.16 10.03 -23.90
N PRO A 105 0.90 10.45 -24.04
CA PRO A 105 0.58 11.83 -24.30
C PRO A 105 1.34 12.69 -23.31
N ASN A 106 2.09 13.69 -23.78
CA ASN A 106 2.89 14.55 -22.91
C ASN A 106 1.98 15.61 -22.27
N ASP A 107 0.93 15.13 -21.60
CA ASP A 107 -0.23 15.87 -21.17
C ASP A 107 -0.29 15.97 -19.65
N LEU A 108 -1.29 16.71 -19.18
CA LEU A 108 -1.45 16.99 -17.76
C LEU A 108 -1.68 15.72 -16.94
N MET A 109 -2.38 14.73 -17.50
CA MET A 109 -2.66 13.45 -16.82
C MET A 109 -1.39 12.64 -16.62
N THR A 110 -0.55 12.53 -17.66
CA THR A 110 0.73 11.82 -17.57
C THR A 110 1.67 12.45 -16.55
N TRP A 111 1.72 13.78 -16.47
CA TRP A 111 2.51 14.46 -15.46
C TRP A 111 1.90 14.35 -14.06
N HIS A 112 0.57 14.40 -13.93
CA HIS A 112 -0.11 14.13 -12.67
C HIS A 112 0.25 12.76 -12.11
N GLU A 113 0.28 11.71 -12.94
CA GLU A 113 0.72 10.37 -12.54
C GLU A 113 2.22 10.32 -12.19
N ARG A 114 3.09 10.95 -13.00
CA ARG A 114 4.55 10.99 -12.75
C ARG A 114 4.92 11.71 -11.45
N PHE A 115 4.16 12.72 -11.07
CA PHE A 115 4.32 13.44 -9.79
C PHE A 115 3.63 12.72 -8.61
N GLY A 116 3.22 11.47 -8.77
CA GLY A 116 2.60 10.68 -7.70
C GLY A 116 1.22 11.20 -7.33
N HIS A 117 0.40 11.56 -8.33
CA HIS A 117 -0.94 12.11 -8.15
C HIS A 117 -1.00 13.45 -7.38
N ALA A 118 0.07 14.25 -7.50
CA ALA A 118 0.13 15.59 -6.93
C ALA A 118 -1.02 16.48 -7.43
N ASN A 119 -1.40 17.48 -6.63
CA ASN A 119 -2.45 18.42 -7.00
C ASN A 119 -2.10 19.11 -8.34
N VAL A 120 -3.04 19.05 -9.28
CA VAL A 120 -2.92 19.62 -10.64
C VAL A 120 -2.54 21.10 -10.61
N ASP A 121 -3.10 21.88 -9.69
CA ASP A 121 -2.79 23.30 -9.59
C ASP A 121 -1.33 23.54 -9.18
N TYR A 122 -0.73 22.62 -8.40
CA TYR A 122 0.70 22.67 -8.09
C TYR A 122 1.55 22.37 -9.32
N ILE A 123 1.17 21.36 -10.13
CA ILE A 123 1.88 21.00 -11.36
C ILE A 123 1.80 22.15 -12.39
N LEU A 124 0.63 22.79 -12.50
CA LEU A 124 0.47 23.96 -13.36
C LEU A 124 1.25 25.18 -12.84
N LYS A 125 1.37 25.34 -11.52
CA LYS A 125 2.18 26.40 -10.91
C LYS A 125 3.66 26.20 -11.20
N THR A 126 4.20 24.99 -11.02
CA THR A 126 5.60 24.70 -11.36
C THR A 126 5.89 24.88 -12.84
N ASN A 127 4.90 24.55 -13.69
CA ASN A 127 4.98 24.80 -15.13
C ASN A 127 5.06 26.29 -15.49
N ARG A 128 4.25 27.13 -14.84
CA ARG A 128 4.25 28.59 -15.05
C ARG A 128 5.53 29.26 -14.55
N LEU A 129 6.10 28.75 -13.47
CA LEU A 129 7.33 29.28 -12.87
C LEU A 129 8.60 28.74 -13.54
N ASP A 130 8.48 27.81 -14.48
CA ASP A 130 9.59 27.16 -15.20
C ASP A 130 10.68 26.57 -14.28
N VAL A 131 10.26 26.02 -13.13
CA VAL A 131 11.18 25.50 -12.10
C VAL A 131 11.50 24.01 -12.24
N VAL A 132 10.95 23.33 -13.26
CA VAL A 132 11.16 21.89 -13.50
C VAL A 132 11.67 21.67 -14.91
N ARG A 133 12.93 21.24 -15.03
CA ARG A 133 13.55 20.93 -16.32
C ARG A 133 12.82 19.78 -17.02
N GLY A 134 12.46 19.98 -18.29
CA GLY A 134 11.83 18.95 -19.12
C GLY A 134 10.31 18.83 -18.98
N LEU A 135 9.67 19.70 -18.18
CA LEU A 135 8.22 19.80 -18.11
C LEU A 135 7.70 20.53 -19.38
N PRO A 136 6.82 19.92 -20.20
CA PRO A 136 6.26 20.58 -21.38
C PRO A 136 5.32 21.73 -20.97
N LYS A 137 4.95 22.61 -21.90
CA LYS A 137 3.91 23.62 -21.62
C LYS A 137 2.56 22.94 -21.36
N LEU A 138 2.12 22.95 -20.11
CA LEU A 138 0.87 22.35 -19.67
C LEU A 138 -0.21 23.43 -19.58
N LYS A 139 -1.42 23.09 -20.05
CA LYS A 139 -2.60 23.95 -19.91
C LYS A 139 -3.59 23.28 -18.96
N ARG A 140 -4.36 24.10 -18.24
CA ARG A 140 -5.43 23.60 -17.37
C ARG A 140 -6.53 22.96 -18.22
N GLN A 141 -6.86 21.72 -17.90
CA GLN A 141 -8.02 21.03 -18.47
C GLN A 141 -9.21 21.27 -17.56
N LEU A 142 -10.33 21.77 -18.11
CA LEU A 142 -11.54 22.09 -17.33
C LEU A 142 -12.14 20.84 -16.68
N ASN A 143 -12.11 19.71 -17.39
CA ASN A 143 -12.63 18.42 -16.95
C ASN A 143 -11.49 17.46 -16.62
N PHE A 144 -10.49 17.91 -15.86
CA PHE A 144 -9.43 17.02 -15.42
C PHE A 144 -9.98 16.04 -14.38
N GLU A 145 -10.07 14.76 -14.76
CA GLU A 145 -10.51 13.69 -13.87
C GLU A 145 -9.46 12.57 -13.85
N CYS A 146 -8.98 12.27 -12.64
CA CYS A 146 -8.12 11.12 -12.39
C CYS A 146 -8.88 10.14 -11.51
N GLU A 147 -9.24 9.00 -12.07
CA GLU A 147 -10.06 7.96 -11.42
C GLU A 147 -9.42 7.48 -10.10
N PRO A 148 -8.11 7.14 -10.04
CA PRO A 148 -7.44 6.81 -8.78
C PRO A 148 -7.52 7.92 -7.74
N CYS A 149 -7.32 9.18 -8.14
CA CYS A 149 -7.45 10.32 -7.22
C CYS A 149 -8.87 10.45 -6.69
N ARG A 150 -9.88 10.26 -7.54
CA ARG A 150 -11.29 10.40 -7.19
C ARG A 150 -11.70 9.35 -6.17
N LEU A 151 -11.32 8.09 -6.37
CA LEU A 151 -11.59 7.01 -5.42
C LEU A 151 -10.90 7.25 -4.07
N ASN A 152 -9.62 7.62 -4.08
CA ASN A 152 -8.84 7.80 -2.85
C ASN A 152 -9.18 9.09 -2.09
N LYS A 153 -9.68 10.13 -2.77
CA LYS A 153 -10.15 11.39 -2.17
C LYS A 153 -11.64 11.39 -1.87
N TYR A 154 -12.33 10.29 -2.15
CA TYR A 154 -13.75 10.17 -1.84
C TYR A 154 -13.94 10.29 -0.33
N LYS A 155 -14.54 11.39 0.11
CA LYS A 155 -14.88 11.58 1.52
C LYS A 155 -16.23 10.94 1.77
N ARG A 156 -16.35 10.17 2.86
CA ARG A 156 -17.67 9.78 3.37
C ARG A 156 -18.45 11.07 3.65
N VAL A 157 -19.69 11.14 3.17
CA VAL A 157 -20.60 12.26 3.48
C VAL A 157 -20.64 12.42 5.00
N SER A 158 -20.54 13.67 5.47
CA SER A 158 -20.64 13.97 6.90
C SER A 158 -21.95 13.41 7.44
N PHE A 159 -21.88 12.69 8.56
CA PHE A 159 -23.08 12.26 9.26
C PHE A 159 -23.90 13.50 9.64
N GLN A 160 -25.23 13.41 9.52
CA GLN A 160 -26.12 14.46 10.02
C GLN A 160 -25.84 14.66 11.52
N SER A 161 -25.81 15.92 11.96
CA SER A 161 -25.71 16.24 13.38
C SER A 161 -26.91 15.64 14.10
N ILE A 162 -26.67 14.70 14.99
CA ILE A 162 -27.72 14.15 15.84
C ILE A 162 -28.05 15.21 16.88
N GLU A 163 -29.20 15.87 16.75
CA GLU A 163 -29.76 16.69 17.81
C GLU A 163 -30.20 15.76 18.96
N CYS A 164 -29.69 16.02 20.17
CA CYS A 164 -29.89 15.25 21.40
C CYS A 164 -29.06 13.95 21.54
N THR A 165 -27.77 14.12 21.82
CA THR A 165 -26.84 13.00 22.10
C THR A 165 -26.88 12.48 23.53
N ARG A 166 -27.49 13.20 24.49
CA ARG A 166 -27.44 12.86 25.91
C ARG A 166 -28.75 12.27 26.41
N SER A 167 -28.63 11.19 27.16
CA SER A 167 -29.74 10.57 27.87
C SER A 167 -30.35 11.52 28.90
N LYS A 168 -31.62 11.31 29.26
CA LYS A 168 -32.39 12.26 30.09
C LYS A 168 -32.18 12.16 31.61
N ALA A 169 -31.49 11.12 32.09
CA ALA A 169 -31.33 10.80 33.52
C ALA A 169 -30.22 9.74 33.71
N PRO A 170 -29.59 9.65 34.89
CA PRO A 170 -28.62 8.59 35.20
C PRO A 170 -29.20 7.20 34.92
N LEU A 171 -28.36 6.27 34.48
CA LEU A 171 -28.68 4.87 34.16
C LEU A 171 -29.61 4.68 32.95
N ASN A 172 -30.06 5.74 32.27
CA ASN A 172 -30.85 5.56 31.05
C ASN A 172 -30.05 4.85 29.94
N LEU A 173 -28.76 5.14 29.81
CA LEU A 173 -27.87 4.49 28.85
C LEU A 173 -26.48 4.30 29.47
N LEU A 174 -26.03 3.04 29.54
CA LEU A 174 -24.66 2.69 29.90
C LEU A 174 -23.91 2.25 28.65
N HIS A 175 -22.74 2.86 28.41
CA HIS A 175 -21.79 2.40 27.42
C HIS A 175 -20.77 1.49 28.09
N CYS A 176 -20.62 0.27 27.59
CA CYS A 176 -19.70 -0.72 28.12
C CYS A 176 -18.68 -1.13 27.06
N ASP A 177 -17.43 -1.28 27.46
CA ASP A 177 -16.35 -1.77 26.59
C ASP A 177 -15.34 -2.59 27.41
N VAL A 178 -14.74 -3.61 26.80
CA VAL A 178 -13.70 -4.45 27.42
C VAL A 178 -12.39 -4.23 26.68
N TRP A 179 -11.43 -3.65 27.39
CA TRP A 179 -10.10 -3.42 26.85
C TRP A 179 -9.12 -4.48 27.33
N GLY A 180 -8.19 -4.87 26.45
CA GLY A 180 -7.04 -5.70 26.76
C GLY A 180 -6.74 -6.73 25.66
N PRO A 181 -5.69 -7.57 25.85
CA PRO A 181 -4.92 -7.72 27.07
C PRO A 181 -3.94 -6.55 27.36
N ALA A 182 -3.77 -6.21 28.63
CA ALA A 182 -2.84 -5.20 29.13
C ALA A 182 -1.40 -5.73 29.14
N ASN A 183 -0.44 -4.85 28.82
CA ASN A 183 0.99 -5.20 28.91
C ASN A 183 1.46 -5.37 30.37
N VAL A 184 0.86 -4.62 31.30
CA VAL A 184 1.14 -4.71 32.73
C VAL A 184 0.00 -5.44 33.39
N ILE A 185 0.32 -6.58 34.00
CA ILE A 185 -0.65 -7.45 34.66
C ILE A 185 -0.88 -6.95 36.09
N GLY A 186 -2.15 -6.91 36.52
CA GLY A 186 -2.53 -6.56 37.88
C GLY A 186 -2.04 -7.60 38.92
N LYS A 187 -2.15 -7.23 40.21
CA LYS A 187 -1.68 -8.09 41.32
C LYS A 187 -2.42 -9.42 41.41
N ARG A 188 -3.62 -9.54 40.85
CA ARG A 188 -4.43 -10.77 40.83
C ARG A 188 -4.55 -11.35 39.43
N GLU A 189 -3.54 -11.10 38.59
CA GLU A 189 -3.51 -11.55 37.20
C GLU A 189 -4.56 -10.85 36.30
N GLU A 190 -5.03 -9.66 36.68
CA GLU A 190 -5.95 -8.89 35.84
C GLU A 190 -5.24 -8.42 34.56
N LYS A 191 -5.72 -8.90 33.42
CA LYS A 191 -5.17 -8.59 32.08
C LYS A 191 -6.14 -7.75 31.25
N TYR A 192 -7.37 -7.57 31.69
CA TYR A 192 -8.37 -6.79 30.98
C TYR A 192 -9.01 -5.80 31.96
N TYR A 193 -9.75 -4.83 31.43
CA TYR A 193 -10.69 -4.08 32.25
C TYR A 193 -12.00 -3.87 31.52
N LEU A 194 -13.10 -3.97 32.27
CA LEU A 194 -14.42 -3.53 31.85
C LEU A 194 -14.54 -2.04 32.17
N SER A 195 -14.80 -1.23 31.16
CA SER A 195 -15.20 0.17 31.32
C SER A 195 -16.71 0.29 31.21
N VAL A 196 -17.30 1.07 32.12
CA VAL A 196 -18.74 1.39 32.12
C VAL A 196 -18.90 2.90 32.24
N LEU A 197 -19.41 3.53 31.19
CA LEU A 197 -19.67 4.97 31.12
C LEU A 197 -21.18 5.20 31.18
N ASP A 198 -21.62 5.98 32.17
CA ASP A 198 -22.99 6.49 32.21
C ASP A 198 -23.13 7.71 31.28
N ASP A 199 -23.99 7.59 30.27
CA ASP A 199 -24.15 8.61 29.23
C ASP A 199 -24.71 9.93 29.78
N TYR A 200 -25.56 9.89 30.82
CA TYR A 200 -26.10 11.10 31.43
C TYR A 200 -25.04 11.83 32.25
N SER A 201 -24.37 11.16 33.17
CA SER A 201 -23.45 11.83 34.11
C SER A 201 -22.01 11.92 33.62
N HIS A 202 -21.67 11.25 32.52
CA HIS A 202 -20.29 11.01 32.05
C HIS A 202 -19.37 10.37 33.12
N ARG A 203 -19.94 9.73 34.15
CA ARG A 203 -19.16 9.00 35.13
C ARG A 203 -18.70 7.68 34.51
N MET A 204 -17.39 7.49 34.51
CA MET A 204 -16.74 6.27 34.07
C MET A 204 -16.34 5.41 35.28
N PHE A 205 -16.63 4.12 35.19
CA PHE A 205 -16.24 3.11 36.16
C PHE A 205 -15.36 2.08 35.46
N ILE A 206 -14.21 1.76 36.05
CA ILE A 206 -13.27 0.78 35.52
C ILE A 206 -13.18 -0.40 36.49
N PHE A 207 -13.32 -1.60 35.96
CA PHE A 207 -13.25 -2.86 36.71
C PHE A 207 -12.16 -3.75 36.12
N PRO A 208 -11.01 -3.92 36.80
CA PRO A 208 -10.00 -4.90 36.40
C PRO A 208 -10.57 -6.31 36.43
N ILE A 209 -10.29 -7.12 35.40
CA ILE A 209 -10.74 -8.51 35.28
C ILE A 209 -9.61 -9.41 34.72
N CYS A 210 -9.63 -10.69 35.09
CA CYS A 210 -8.62 -11.68 34.68
C CYS A 210 -8.92 -12.23 33.28
N HIS A 211 -10.20 -12.50 32.99
CA HIS A 211 -10.68 -13.04 31.73
C HIS A 211 -11.83 -12.19 31.16
N LYS A 212 -11.97 -12.14 29.83
CA LYS A 212 -13.12 -11.48 29.17
C LYS A 212 -14.46 -12.10 29.60
N SER A 213 -14.49 -13.37 30.01
CA SER A 213 -15.68 -14.03 30.56
C SER A 213 -16.19 -13.42 31.86
N ASP A 214 -15.33 -12.75 32.63
CA ASP A 214 -15.68 -12.16 33.94
C ASP A 214 -16.49 -10.85 33.79
N THR A 215 -16.65 -10.37 32.56
CA THR A 215 -17.40 -9.16 32.21
C THR A 215 -18.84 -9.24 32.70
N TYR A 216 -19.49 -10.41 32.55
CA TYR A 216 -20.88 -10.61 32.96
C TYR A 216 -21.07 -10.36 34.45
N ASP A 217 -20.25 -10.98 35.28
CA ASP A 217 -20.36 -10.89 36.73
C ASP A 217 -20.03 -9.48 37.23
N SER A 218 -18.97 -8.88 36.66
CA SER A 218 -18.53 -7.54 37.02
C SER A 218 -19.58 -6.48 36.67
N LEU A 219 -20.15 -6.55 35.46
CA LEU A 219 -21.21 -5.64 35.03
C LEU A 219 -22.51 -5.85 35.82
N THR A 220 -22.89 -7.10 36.10
CA THR A 220 -24.10 -7.40 36.88
C THR A 220 -24.00 -6.84 38.30
N LYS A 221 -22.85 -7.02 38.96
CA LYS A 221 -22.58 -6.45 40.30
C LYS A 221 -22.65 -4.92 40.26
N PHE A 222 -22.10 -4.30 39.22
CA PHE A 222 -22.18 -2.84 39.03
C PHE A 222 -23.64 -2.38 38.89
N ILE A 223 -24.42 -2.97 38.00
CA ILE A 223 -25.83 -2.60 37.76
C ILE A 223 -26.63 -2.70 39.05
N ILE A 224 -26.55 -3.82 39.77
CA ILE A 224 -27.28 -4.02 41.03
C ILE A 224 -26.92 -2.92 42.04
N ARG A 225 -25.63 -2.61 42.18
CA ARG A 225 -25.16 -1.55 43.10
C ARG A 225 -25.66 -0.18 42.68
N ALA A 226 -25.53 0.17 41.40
CA ALA A 226 -25.90 1.48 40.87
C ALA A 226 -27.41 1.73 40.99
N GLU A 227 -28.24 0.73 40.69
CA GLU A 227 -29.68 0.83 40.83
C GLU A 227 -30.13 0.99 42.28
N ARG A 228 -29.50 0.27 43.21
CA ARG A 228 -29.79 0.41 44.65
C ARG A 228 -29.37 1.77 45.18
N GLN A 229 -28.23 2.29 44.73
CA GLN A 229 -27.68 3.56 45.19
C GLN A 229 -28.49 4.77 44.69
N LEU A 230 -29.00 4.71 43.46
CA LEU A 230 -29.72 5.82 42.83
C LEU A 230 -31.24 5.68 42.91
N GLY A 231 -31.77 4.52 43.29
CA GLY A 231 -33.20 4.23 43.23
C GLY A 231 -33.75 4.20 41.79
N LEU A 232 -32.88 4.15 40.78
CA LEU A 232 -33.21 4.17 39.36
C LEU A 232 -32.94 2.80 38.73
N LYS A 233 -33.52 2.54 37.56
CA LYS A 233 -33.28 1.32 36.77
C LYS A 233 -32.46 1.62 35.53
N VAL A 234 -31.52 0.73 35.22
CA VAL A 234 -30.80 0.74 33.95
C VAL A 234 -31.79 0.45 32.82
N LYS A 235 -31.90 1.36 31.84
CA LYS A 235 -32.85 1.21 30.73
C LYS A 235 -32.23 0.59 29.49
N ALA A 236 -31.00 0.98 29.15
CA ALA A 236 -30.29 0.45 28.00
C ALA A 236 -28.80 0.28 28.30
N ILE A 237 -28.21 -0.73 27.68
CA ILE A 237 -26.77 -0.97 27.66
C ILE A 237 -26.35 -0.99 26.20
N ARG A 238 -25.29 -0.27 25.87
CA ARG A 238 -24.64 -0.27 24.56
C ARG A 238 -23.22 -0.77 24.71
N SER A 239 -22.89 -1.83 24.01
CA SER A 239 -21.53 -2.34 23.86
C SER A 239 -21.19 -2.42 22.38
N ASP A 240 -19.91 -2.66 22.07
CA ASP A 240 -19.60 -3.29 20.81
C ASP A 240 -20.17 -4.72 20.80
N ILE A 241 -20.42 -5.28 19.63
CA ILE A 241 -21.04 -6.61 19.48
C ILE A 241 -19.96 -7.69 19.76
N GLY A 242 -19.17 -7.51 20.82
CA GLY A 242 -18.19 -8.47 21.31
C GLY A 242 -18.89 -9.72 21.85
N GLY A 243 -18.31 -10.91 21.61
CA GLY A 243 -18.89 -12.18 22.02
C GLY A 243 -19.19 -12.27 23.53
N GLU A 244 -18.39 -11.60 24.34
CA GLU A 244 -18.55 -11.45 25.79
C GLU A 244 -19.87 -10.77 26.18
N PHE A 245 -20.36 -9.83 25.37
CA PHE A 245 -21.60 -9.09 25.61
C PHE A 245 -22.83 -9.80 25.03
N ILE A 246 -22.70 -10.47 23.89
CA ILE A 246 -23.80 -11.18 23.20
C ILE A 246 -24.27 -12.39 23.99
N ALA A 247 -23.35 -13.27 24.39
CA ALA A 247 -23.69 -14.58 24.92
C ALA A 247 -24.31 -14.51 26.34
N SER A 248 -23.89 -13.55 27.16
CA SER A 248 -24.15 -13.57 28.61
C SER A 248 -25.02 -12.40 29.08
N ILE A 249 -24.67 -11.17 28.68
CA ILE A 249 -25.21 -9.94 29.26
C ILE A 249 -26.57 -9.58 28.66
N LEU A 250 -26.66 -9.44 27.33
CA LEU A 250 -27.88 -8.98 26.67
C LEU A 250 -29.03 -9.98 26.85
N THR A 251 -28.73 -11.27 26.70
CA THR A 251 -29.73 -12.34 26.83
C THR A 251 -30.29 -12.44 28.26
N SER A 252 -29.44 -12.36 29.28
CA SER A 252 -29.88 -12.42 30.69
C SER A 252 -30.60 -11.14 31.14
N PHE A 253 -30.08 -9.97 30.75
CA PHE A 253 -30.69 -8.67 31.05
C PHE A 253 -32.09 -8.54 30.45
N CYS A 254 -32.26 -8.92 29.17
CA CYS A 254 -33.56 -8.96 28.53
C CYS A 254 -34.50 -9.99 29.20
N ARG A 255 -34.04 -11.23 29.45
CA ARG A 255 -34.88 -12.28 30.05
C ARG A 255 -35.38 -11.94 31.46
N LYS A 256 -34.55 -11.31 32.31
CA LYS A 256 -34.93 -10.95 33.69
C LYS A 256 -35.87 -9.75 33.78
N ARG A 257 -35.88 -8.86 32.79
CA ARG A 257 -36.70 -7.62 32.82
C ARG A 257 -37.97 -7.67 31.99
N TYR A 258 -38.03 -8.51 30.96
CA TYR A 258 -39.22 -8.66 30.13
C TYR A 258 -40.15 -9.80 30.60
N LYS A 259 -39.74 -10.61 31.58
CA LYS A 259 -40.61 -11.65 32.21
C LYS A 259 -41.62 -11.12 33.25
N THR A 260 -41.64 -9.83 33.56
CA THR A 260 -42.57 -9.23 34.55
C THR A 260 -43.72 -8.45 33.91
N ARG A 261 -44.11 -8.77 32.67
CA ARG A 261 -45.20 -8.08 31.95
C ARG A 261 -46.29 -9.00 31.41
N GLU A 262 -46.52 -10.12 32.08
CA GLU A 262 -47.74 -10.92 31.96
C GLU A 262 -48.28 -11.16 33.37
N ASN A 263 -49.19 -10.27 33.77
CA ASN A 263 -50.27 -10.46 34.74
C ASN A 263 -51.20 -9.25 34.63
#